data_AF-A0A821DQI5-F1
#
_entry.id   AF-A0A821DQI5-F1
#
_cell.length_a   1.000
_cell.length_b   1.000
_cell.length_c   1.000
_cell.angle_alpha   90.00
_cell.angle_beta   90.00
_cell.angle_gamma   90.00
#
_symmetry.space_group_name_H-M   'P 1'
#
loop_
_entity.id
_entity.type
_entity.pdbx_description
1 polymer ?
#
loop_
_entity_poly.entity_id
_entity_poly.type
_entity_poly.pdbx_seq_one_letter_code
_entity_poly.pdbx_strand_id
1 'polypeptide(L)'
;MGTDVNNNPRLRNSIIAARSQNLPRERIEKAISSANDANNTEHYTEIRYEGYAPGGIAIIVEALTDNKNRAAAEVRAAFTKFGGNLGETGSVSYMFDHVGVIKYQLPVSSADSMLEAALEAGANDMSSEDEFYLIYTDIENYAQSLEILTSKYGEPAESYISWIPENLITIDNKDKAEKLLKLVDLLEESDDVQNVFAAGNGHRMDSELPKVMHEVGGKAMIERVLANAQSITDDIILVHSPQLEPYITSYRSICKFVLQPRPVGTAGAVYNALDLVDDNKIVSVLYGDNPLITPQIINDLLNHLMTTNSSLATLCFERENPAEYGRIITDPLGNFIKIVEFKNATNEEKAIKICNSGIMAFKPAILRKYLPLVLQQHPNQLQEVYLTTIVEITKSKGEQVSYLLSQADNLVLGINTRQELEEANKTIAHLEKLVNN
;
A
#
# COMPACT_ATOMS: atom_id res chain seq x y z
N MET A 1 -45.33 12.07 0.55
CA MET A 1 -43.96 12.60 0.60
C MET A 1 -43.24 12.04 -0.62
N GLY A 2 -42.58 12.90 -1.41
CA GLY A 2 -42.05 12.53 -2.72
C GLY A 2 -40.89 11.52 -2.65
N THR A 3 -40.86 10.62 -3.62
CA THR A 3 -39.91 9.51 -3.80
C THR A 3 -38.61 9.92 -4.50
N ASP A 4 -38.43 11.21 -4.74
CA ASP A 4 -37.26 11.76 -5.42
C ASP A 4 -36.18 12.15 -4.40
N VAL A 5 -35.05 11.44 -4.44
CA VAL A 5 -33.90 11.59 -3.55
C VAL A 5 -33.36 13.03 -3.55
N ASN A 6 -33.48 13.74 -4.67
CA ASN A 6 -33.01 15.12 -4.79
C ASN A 6 -33.91 16.14 -4.07
N ASN A 7 -35.16 15.79 -3.79
CA ASN A 7 -36.17 16.68 -3.23
C ASN A 7 -36.59 16.33 -1.79
N ASN A 8 -35.98 15.30 -1.18
CA ASN A 8 -36.30 14.87 0.18
C ASN A 8 -35.04 14.83 1.06
N PRO A 9 -34.72 15.93 1.76
CA PRO A 9 -33.54 16.03 2.62
C PRO A 9 -33.47 14.94 3.71
N ARG A 10 -34.63 14.46 4.20
CA ARG A 10 -34.67 13.35 5.17
C ARG A 10 -34.24 12.04 4.52
N LEU A 11 -34.73 11.73 3.32
CA LEU A 11 -34.35 10.52 2.59
C LEU A 11 -32.87 10.55 2.19
N ARG A 12 -32.36 11.71 1.80
CA ARG A 12 -30.93 11.93 1.52
C ARG A 12 -30.07 11.71 2.76
N ASN A 13 -30.47 12.26 3.92
CA ASN A 13 -29.75 12.04 5.18
C ASN A 13 -29.84 10.57 5.64
N SER A 14 -30.97 9.88 5.38
CA SER A 14 -31.10 8.44 5.62
C SER A 14 -30.23 7.59 4.69
N ILE A 15 -30.02 8.00 3.44
CA ILE A 15 -29.10 7.34 2.50
C ILE A 15 -27.64 7.61 2.88
N ILE A 16 -27.30 8.82 3.34
CA ILE A 16 -25.98 9.14 3.89
C ILE A 16 -25.71 8.31 5.16
N ALA A 17 -26.69 8.18 6.05
CA ALA A 17 -26.61 7.31 7.21
C ALA A 17 -26.49 5.82 6.83
N ALA A 18 -27.24 5.35 5.83
CA ALA A 18 -27.16 3.97 5.36
C ALA A 18 -25.83 3.65 4.65
N ARG A 19 -25.24 4.63 3.95
CA ARG A 19 -23.88 4.51 3.39
C ARG A 19 -22.81 4.49 4.48
N SER A 20 -23.03 5.21 5.58
CA SER A 20 -22.11 5.23 6.73
C SER A 20 -22.04 3.92 7.52
N GLN A 21 -22.91 2.95 7.22
CA GLN A 21 -22.93 1.62 7.83
C GLN A 21 -22.40 0.51 6.90
N ASN A 22 -21.66 0.86 5.84
CA ASN A 22 -21.06 -0.09 4.89
C ASN A 22 -22.05 -1.09 4.25
N LEU A 23 -23.33 -0.73 4.14
CA LEU A 23 -24.31 -1.60 3.50
C LEU A 23 -24.11 -1.63 1.97
N PRO A 24 -23.95 -2.82 1.35
CA PRO A 24 -23.97 -2.96 -0.09
C PRO A 24 -25.23 -2.34 -0.68
N ARG A 25 -25.14 -1.76 -1.88
CA ARG A 25 -26.25 -1.03 -2.52
C ARG A 25 -27.55 -1.84 -2.60
N GLU A 26 -27.48 -3.15 -2.87
CA GLU A 26 -28.64 -4.06 -2.85
C GLU A 26 -29.29 -4.16 -1.47
N ARG A 27 -28.51 -4.12 -0.38
CA ARG A 27 -29.02 -4.18 1.00
C ARG A 27 -29.65 -2.84 1.42
N ILE A 28 -29.11 -1.71 0.96
CA ILE A 28 -29.73 -0.39 1.16
C ILE A 28 -31.10 -0.34 0.47
N GLU A 29 -31.19 -0.82 -0.77
CA GLU A 29 -32.45 -0.89 -1.52
C GLU A 29 -33.45 -1.85 -0.85
N LYS A 30 -32.98 -2.98 -0.30
CA LYS A 30 -33.79 -3.93 0.47
C LYS A 30 -34.28 -3.34 1.81
N ALA A 31 -33.42 -2.62 2.54
CA ALA A 31 -33.77 -1.94 3.79
C ALA A 31 -34.79 -0.81 3.56
N ILE A 32 -34.64 -0.03 2.48
CA ILE A 32 -35.60 1.00 2.06
C ILE A 32 -36.92 0.37 1.62
N SER A 33 -36.89 -0.78 0.93
CA SER A 33 -38.09 -1.53 0.57
C SER A 33 -38.83 -2.06 1.80
N SER A 34 -38.10 -2.65 2.75
CA SER A 34 -38.67 -3.21 4.00
C SER A 34 -39.21 -2.14 4.95
N ALA A 35 -38.61 -0.94 4.97
CA ALA A 35 -39.08 0.19 5.79
C ALA A 35 -40.37 0.85 5.24
N ASN A 36 -40.66 0.68 3.94
CA ASN A 36 -41.87 1.21 3.30
C ASN A 36 -43.04 0.22 3.29
N ASP A 37 -42.83 -1.02 3.74
CA ASP A 37 -43.88 -2.03 3.80
C ASP A 37 -44.65 -1.92 5.12
N ALA A 38 -45.82 -1.27 5.08
CA ALA A 38 -46.63 -0.96 6.26
C ALA A 38 -47.16 -2.18 7.03
N ASN A 39 -46.88 -3.40 6.54
CA ASN A 39 -47.24 -4.67 7.18
C ASN A 39 -46.05 -5.35 7.90
N ASN A 40 -44.85 -4.79 7.86
CA ASN A 40 -43.68 -5.44 8.45
C ASN A 40 -43.61 -5.22 9.96
N THR A 41 -43.90 -6.27 10.74
CA THR A 41 -43.89 -6.29 12.22
C THR A 41 -42.63 -6.96 12.78
N GLU A 42 -41.65 -7.26 11.92
CA GLU A 42 -40.39 -7.89 12.34
C GLU A 42 -39.51 -6.88 13.10
N HIS A 43 -39.31 -7.13 14.40
CA HIS A 43 -38.42 -6.36 15.25
C HIS A 43 -36.97 -6.83 15.05
N TYR A 44 -36.28 -6.26 14.07
CA TYR A 44 -34.85 -6.44 13.90
C TYR A 44 -34.08 -5.79 15.06
N THR A 45 -33.07 -6.48 15.58
CA THR A 45 -32.19 -6.01 16.65
C THR A 45 -30.73 -6.09 16.20
N GLU A 46 -29.96 -5.03 16.45
CA GLU A 46 -28.51 -5.03 16.29
C GLU A 46 -27.84 -5.80 17.43
N ILE A 47 -26.93 -6.69 17.08
CA ILE A 47 -26.17 -7.52 18.01
C ILE A 47 -24.72 -7.56 17.56
N ARG A 48 -23.81 -7.38 18.51
CA ARG A 48 -22.38 -7.58 18.31
C ARG A 48 -21.95 -8.91 18.92
N TYR A 49 -21.33 -9.75 18.10
CA TYR A 49 -20.64 -10.94 18.53
C TYR A 49 -19.14 -10.69 18.49
N GLU A 50 -18.43 -11.28 19.43
CA GLU A 50 -16.99 -11.11 19.60
C GLU A 50 -16.36 -12.47 19.77
N GLY A 51 -15.17 -12.69 19.22
CA GLY A 51 -14.51 -13.97 19.33
C GLY A 51 -13.09 -13.97 18.81
N TYR A 52 -12.45 -15.11 18.96
CA TYR A 52 -11.09 -15.34 18.48
C TYR A 52 -11.10 -16.40 17.38
N ALA A 53 -10.52 -16.07 16.24
CA ALA A 53 -10.18 -17.03 15.19
C ALA A 53 -8.88 -17.80 15.52
N PRO A 54 -8.52 -18.84 14.73
CA PRO A 54 -7.24 -19.53 14.88
C PRO A 54 -6.07 -18.56 14.95
N GLY A 55 -5.14 -18.80 15.88
CA GLY A 55 -4.01 -17.91 16.10
C GLY A 55 -4.27 -16.77 17.07
N GLY A 56 -5.44 -16.72 17.72
CA GLY A 56 -5.78 -15.67 18.69
C GLY A 56 -6.15 -14.35 18.03
N ILE A 57 -6.59 -14.41 16.77
CA ILE A 57 -6.97 -13.23 15.99
C ILE A 57 -8.35 -12.80 16.45
N ALA A 58 -8.43 -11.60 16.99
CA ALA A 58 -9.68 -11.02 17.42
C ALA A 58 -10.59 -10.70 16.22
N ILE A 59 -11.88 -11.06 16.35
CA ILE A 59 -12.92 -10.78 15.37
C ILE A 59 -14.14 -10.17 16.06
N ILE A 60 -14.64 -9.08 15.48
CA ILE A 60 -15.93 -8.49 15.79
C ILE A 60 -16.88 -8.78 14.63
N VAL A 61 -18.09 -9.26 14.93
CA VAL A 61 -19.16 -9.49 13.97
C VAL A 61 -20.37 -8.67 14.37
N GLU A 62 -20.82 -7.79 13.50
CA GLU A 62 -22.05 -7.02 13.69
C GLU A 62 -23.18 -7.67 12.90
N ALA A 63 -24.30 -7.92 13.56
CA ALA A 63 -25.47 -8.55 12.97
C ALA A 63 -26.73 -7.73 13.23
N LEU A 64 -27.64 -7.72 12.26
CA LEU A 64 -28.97 -7.15 12.36
C LEU A 64 -29.98 -8.28 12.11
N THR A 65 -30.68 -8.70 13.16
CA THR A 65 -31.47 -9.94 13.10
C THR A 65 -32.81 -9.80 13.81
N ASP A 66 -33.84 -10.42 13.24
CA ASP A 66 -35.14 -10.63 13.88
C ASP A 66 -35.14 -11.85 14.83
N ASN A 67 -34.07 -12.66 14.81
CA ASN A 67 -33.94 -13.87 15.61
C ASN A 67 -32.54 -14.03 16.19
N LYS A 68 -32.35 -13.49 17.39
CA LYS A 68 -31.07 -13.54 18.13
C LYS A 68 -30.49 -14.94 18.28
N ASN A 69 -31.35 -15.94 18.50
CA ASN A 69 -30.92 -17.32 18.73
C ASN A 69 -30.39 -17.96 17.45
N ARG A 70 -31.01 -17.66 16.29
CA ARG A 70 -30.54 -18.10 14.97
C ARG A 70 -29.18 -17.50 14.67
N ALA A 71 -29.07 -16.17 14.69
CA ALA A 71 -27.83 -15.47 14.40
C ALA A 71 -26.68 -15.93 15.33
N ALA A 72 -26.93 -16.07 16.63
CA ALA A 72 -25.93 -16.55 17.57
C ALA A 72 -25.51 -18.01 17.30
N ALA A 73 -26.43 -18.87 16.85
CA ALA A 73 -26.14 -20.26 16.49
C ALA A 73 -25.30 -20.33 15.21
N GLU A 74 -25.63 -19.54 14.19
CA GLU A 74 -24.90 -19.46 12.92
C GLU A 74 -23.47 -18.93 13.10
N VAL A 75 -23.33 -17.78 13.77
CA VAL A 75 -22.01 -17.19 14.05
C VAL A 75 -21.16 -18.16 14.86
N ARG A 76 -21.71 -18.76 15.92
CA ARG A 76 -21.00 -19.77 16.72
C ARG A 76 -20.57 -20.99 15.90
N ALA A 77 -21.44 -21.47 15.01
CA ALA A 77 -21.13 -22.59 14.14
C ALA A 77 -19.99 -22.24 13.17
N ALA A 78 -19.96 -21.02 12.62
CA ALA A 78 -18.89 -20.55 11.76
C ALA A 78 -17.53 -20.54 12.50
N PHE A 79 -17.46 -19.91 13.68
CA PHE A 79 -16.24 -19.91 14.50
C PHE A 79 -15.77 -21.34 14.79
N THR A 80 -16.68 -22.21 15.26
CA THR A 80 -16.35 -23.60 15.61
C THR A 80 -15.83 -24.39 14.41
N LYS A 81 -16.45 -24.23 13.23
CA LYS A 81 -16.09 -24.93 12.00
C LYS A 81 -14.66 -24.65 11.56
N PHE A 82 -14.17 -23.43 11.79
CA PHE A 82 -12.83 -23.01 11.38
C PHE A 82 -11.83 -22.91 12.54
N GLY A 83 -12.16 -23.49 13.70
CA GLY A 83 -11.22 -23.60 14.83
C GLY A 83 -11.04 -22.30 15.63
N GLY A 84 -11.99 -21.38 15.53
CA GLY A 84 -12.14 -20.23 16.42
C GLY A 84 -13.15 -20.51 17.54
N ASN A 85 -13.29 -19.54 18.45
CA ASN A 85 -14.25 -19.57 19.54
C ASN A 85 -14.99 -18.24 19.62
N LEU A 86 -16.32 -18.32 19.69
CA LEU A 86 -17.16 -17.18 20.04
C LEU A 86 -17.03 -16.89 21.54
N GLY A 87 -16.64 -15.66 21.87
CA GLY A 87 -16.52 -15.15 23.22
C GLY A 87 -17.77 -14.42 23.71
N GLU A 88 -17.67 -13.87 24.92
CA GLU A 88 -18.67 -12.94 25.46
C GLU A 88 -18.51 -11.54 24.86
N THR A 89 -19.57 -10.74 24.85
CA THR A 89 -19.49 -9.33 24.46
C THR A 89 -18.48 -8.59 25.35
N GLY A 90 -17.58 -7.82 24.75
CA GLY A 90 -16.45 -7.16 25.42
C GLY A 90 -15.16 -7.99 25.50
N SER A 91 -15.16 -9.24 25.01
CA SER A 91 -13.98 -10.11 25.06
C SER A 91 -12.84 -9.73 24.13
N VAL A 92 -13.13 -8.94 23.08
CA VAL A 92 -12.12 -8.46 22.13
C VAL A 92 -12.26 -6.99 21.77
N SER A 93 -13.43 -6.37 22.00
CA SER A 93 -13.67 -4.99 21.59
C SER A 93 -12.72 -3.96 22.22
N TYR A 94 -12.07 -4.30 23.33
CA TYR A 94 -11.04 -3.45 23.94
C TYR A 94 -9.73 -3.40 23.13
N MET A 95 -9.56 -4.27 22.13
CA MET A 95 -8.41 -4.30 21.22
C MET A 95 -8.65 -3.48 19.94
N PHE A 96 -9.81 -2.82 19.84
CA PHE A 96 -10.21 -2.06 18.66
C PHE A 96 -10.69 -0.68 19.06
N ASP A 97 -10.34 0.30 18.24
CA ASP A 97 -10.96 1.61 18.24
C ASP A 97 -12.23 1.58 17.40
N HIS A 98 -13.36 1.94 18.00
CA HIS A 98 -14.63 2.09 17.28
C HIS A 98 -14.77 3.55 16.86
N VAL A 99 -14.50 3.83 15.58
CA VAL A 99 -14.29 5.21 15.10
C VAL A 99 -15.04 5.46 13.80
N GLY A 100 -15.37 6.73 13.59
CA GLY A 100 -15.74 7.22 12.27
C GLY A 100 -14.50 7.36 11.39
N VAL A 101 -14.60 6.93 10.14
CA VAL A 101 -13.56 7.06 9.11
C VAL A 101 -14.13 7.88 7.96
N ILE A 102 -13.49 9.00 7.64
CA ILE A 102 -13.84 9.86 6.51
C ILE A 102 -12.65 9.86 5.56
N LYS A 103 -12.87 9.41 4.34
CA LYS A 103 -11.81 9.16 3.36
C LYS A 103 -11.91 10.15 2.21
N TYR A 104 -10.93 11.03 2.11
CA TYR A 104 -10.83 11.97 1.00
C TYR A 104 -9.73 11.57 0.04
N GLN A 105 -10.05 11.50 -1.24
CA GLN A 105 -9.05 11.16 -2.26
C GLN A 105 -8.04 12.27 -2.45
N LEU A 106 -6.77 11.90 -2.57
CA LEU A 106 -5.69 12.84 -2.85
C LEU A 106 -5.67 13.22 -4.35
N PRO A 107 -5.41 14.50 -4.68
CA PRO A 107 -5.37 15.67 -3.80
C PRO A 107 -6.75 16.35 -3.72
N VAL A 108 -7.35 16.40 -2.53
CA VAL A 108 -8.50 17.29 -2.27
C VAL A 108 -8.06 18.62 -1.64
N SER A 109 -6.94 18.62 -0.91
CA SER A 109 -6.30 19.78 -0.29
C SER A 109 -4.86 19.41 0.11
N SER A 110 -4.09 20.38 0.62
CA SER A 110 -2.77 20.08 1.22
C SER A 110 -2.91 19.33 2.54
N ALA A 111 -1.90 18.57 2.95
CA ALA A 111 -1.95 17.80 4.19
C ALA A 111 -2.17 18.71 5.40
N ASP A 112 -1.48 19.85 5.45
CA ASP A 112 -1.64 20.85 6.51
C ASP A 112 -3.07 21.41 6.55
N SER A 113 -3.64 21.74 5.38
CA SER A 113 -5.01 22.27 5.30
C SER A 113 -6.05 21.22 5.67
N MET A 114 -5.87 19.96 5.26
CA MET A 114 -6.77 18.87 5.64
C MET A 114 -6.69 18.60 7.14
N LEU A 115 -5.47 18.58 7.69
CA LEU A 115 -5.26 18.36 9.12
C LEU A 115 -5.95 19.44 9.95
N GLU A 116 -5.74 20.72 9.59
CA GLU A 116 -6.40 21.84 10.27
C GLU A 116 -7.93 21.72 10.19
N ALA A 117 -8.47 21.40 9.02
CA ALA A 117 -9.90 21.20 8.84
C ALA A 117 -10.46 19.99 9.59
N ALA A 118 -9.71 18.88 9.65
CA ALA A 118 -10.09 17.69 10.39
C ALA A 118 -10.17 17.99 11.90
N LEU A 119 -9.19 18.72 12.43
CA LEU A 119 -9.18 19.16 13.83
C LEU A 119 -10.35 20.11 14.13
N GLU A 120 -10.61 21.10 13.26
CA GLU A 120 -11.77 21.98 13.37
C GLU A 120 -13.10 21.19 13.34
N ALA A 121 -13.13 20.12 12.57
CA ALA A 121 -14.28 19.24 12.40
C ALA A 121 -14.48 18.27 13.57
N GLY A 122 -13.58 18.24 14.56
CA GLY A 122 -13.65 17.36 15.73
C GLY A 122 -13.07 15.96 15.49
N ALA A 123 -12.19 15.81 14.51
CA ALA A 123 -11.43 14.58 14.30
C ALA A 123 -10.37 14.38 15.37
N ASN A 124 -10.15 13.11 15.71
CA ASN A 124 -9.18 12.66 16.70
C ASN A 124 -7.79 12.53 16.07
N ASP A 125 -7.75 12.03 14.83
CA ASP A 125 -6.52 11.78 14.10
C ASP A 125 -6.73 11.93 12.59
N MET A 126 -5.65 12.15 11.86
CA MET A 126 -5.63 12.13 10.41
C MET A 126 -4.36 11.45 9.92
N SER A 127 -4.51 10.39 9.15
CA SER A 127 -3.40 9.79 8.41
C SER A 127 -3.45 10.20 6.94
N SER A 128 -2.28 10.28 6.33
CA SER A 128 -2.13 10.42 4.88
C SER A 128 -1.60 9.09 4.35
N GLU A 129 -2.48 8.31 3.73
CA GLU A 129 -2.11 7.08 3.04
C GLU A 129 -1.79 7.37 1.56
N ASP A 130 -1.42 6.32 0.81
CA ASP A 130 -0.94 6.46 -0.56
C ASP A 130 -1.89 7.26 -1.48
N GLU A 131 -3.20 7.06 -1.32
CA GLU A 131 -4.23 7.61 -2.21
C GLU A 131 -5.25 8.50 -1.49
N PHE A 132 -5.24 8.54 -0.16
CA PHE A 132 -6.32 9.14 0.62
C PHE A 132 -5.80 9.84 1.88
N TYR A 133 -6.47 10.92 2.27
CA TYR A 133 -6.54 11.30 3.68
C TYR A 133 -7.57 10.41 4.36
N LEU A 134 -7.18 9.77 5.46
CA LEU A 134 -8.10 9.10 6.37
C LEU A 134 -8.22 9.96 7.62
N ILE A 135 -9.41 10.49 7.84
CA ILE A 135 -9.75 11.26 9.02
C ILE A 135 -10.49 10.33 9.97
N TYR A 136 -9.97 10.17 11.18
CA TYR A 136 -10.56 9.35 12.23
C TYR A 136 -11.24 10.22 13.27
N THR A 137 -12.44 9.86 13.68
CA THR A 137 -13.25 10.61 14.64
C THR A 137 -13.81 9.67 15.70
N ASP A 138 -14.08 10.19 16.90
CA ASP A 138 -15.05 9.54 17.78
C ASP A 138 -16.42 9.40 17.07
N ILE A 139 -17.20 8.39 17.44
CA ILE A 139 -18.51 8.13 16.83
C ILE A 139 -19.48 9.28 17.07
N GLU A 140 -19.40 9.87 18.26
CA GLU A 140 -20.22 11.02 18.67
C GLU A 140 -19.94 12.24 17.78
N ASN A 141 -18.70 12.37 17.29
CA ASN A 141 -18.26 13.49 16.45
C ASN A 141 -18.40 13.20 14.95
N TYR A 142 -18.46 11.93 14.53
CA TYR A 142 -18.43 11.51 13.13
C TYR A 142 -19.41 12.26 12.22
N ALA A 143 -20.69 12.38 12.62
CA ALA A 143 -21.70 13.05 11.80
C ALA A 143 -21.39 14.55 11.61
N GLN A 144 -20.92 15.22 12.67
CA GLN A 144 -20.52 16.61 12.61
C GLN A 144 -19.25 16.77 11.76
N SER A 145 -18.26 15.89 11.95
CA SER A 145 -17.02 15.94 11.20
C SER A 145 -17.24 15.75 9.70
N LEU A 146 -18.10 14.78 9.34
CA LEU A 146 -18.51 14.54 7.96
C LEU A 146 -19.20 15.75 7.35
N GLU A 147 -20.13 16.39 8.06
CA GLU A 147 -20.83 17.59 7.56
C GLU A 147 -19.86 18.76 7.32
N ILE A 148 -18.96 19.03 8.27
CA ILE A 148 -17.98 20.12 8.18
C ILE A 148 -17.01 19.88 7.03
N LEU A 149 -16.43 18.69 6.94
CA LEU A 149 -15.48 18.35 5.89
C LEU A 149 -16.16 18.31 4.52
N THR A 150 -17.39 17.78 4.44
CA THR A 150 -18.16 17.78 3.18
C THR A 150 -18.46 19.19 2.70
N SER A 151 -18.77 20.10 3.61
CA SER A 151 -19.01 21.50 3.29
C SER A 151 -17.75 22.21 2.77
N LYS A 152 -16.56 21.82 3.26
CA LYS A 152 -15.28 22.45 2.93
C LYS A 152 -14.63 21.84 1.66
N TYR A 153 -14.77 20.53 1.47
CA TYR A 153 -14.02 19.76 0.47
C TYR A 153 -14.90 18.96 -0.51
N GLY A 154 -16.23 19.01 -0.37
CA GLY A 154 -17.16 18.20 -1.15
C GLY A 154 -17.33 16.80 -0.57
N GLU A 155 -18.13 15.97 -1.23
CA GLU A 155 -18.40 14.60 -0.76
C GLU A 155 -17.10 13.79 -0.65
N PRO A 156 -16.87 13.07 0.47
CA PRO A 156 -15.73 12.18 0.59
C PRO A 156 -15.83 11.00 -0.37
N ALA A 157 -14.69 10.37 -0.67
CA ALA A 157 -14.64 9.16 -1.48
C ALA A 157 -15.37 8.00 -0.78
N GLU A 158 -15.12 7.84 0.52
CA GLU A 158 -15.83 6.91 1.40
C GLU A 158 -16.01 7.55 2.77
N SER A 159 -17.06 7.16 3.49
CA SER A 159 -17.26 7.57 4.87
C SER A 159 -18.07 6.52 5.59
N TYR A 160 -17.53 5.95 6.67
CA TYR A 160 -18.15 4.85 7.38
C TYR A 160 -17.69 4.78 8.84
N ILE A 161 -18.45 4.09 9.68
CA ILE A 161 -18.02 3.72 11.04
C ILE A 161 -17.37 2.33 10.97
N SER A 162 -16.25 2.14 11.65
CA SER A 162 -15.49 0.90 11.61
C SER A 162 -14.83 0.58 12.95
N TRP A 163 -14.55 -0.70 13.16
CA TRP A 163 -13.65 -1.17 14.21
C TRP A 163 -12.24 -1.31 13.65
N ILE A 164 -11.33 -0.44 14.09
CA ILE A 164 -9.93 -0.43 13.68
C ILE A 164 -9.11 -1.11 14.78
N PRO A 165 -8.37 -2.20 14.49
CA PRO A 165 -7.56 -2.87 15.51
C PRO A 165 -6.41 -1.98 15.96
N GLU A 166 -6.21 -1.83 17.28
CA GLU A 166 -5.07 -1.08 17.84
C GLU A 166 -3.73 -1.74 17.47
N ASN A 167 -3.73 -3.08 17.39
CA ASN A 167 -2.56 -3.87 17.04
C ASN A 167 -2.96 -4.97 16.04
N LEU A 168 -2.21 -5.09 14.96
CA LEU A 168 -2.38 -6.18 13.99
C LEU A 168 -1.68 -7.44 14.48
N ILE A 169 -2.39 -8.57 14.43
CA ILE A 169 -1.84 -9.89 14.76
C ILE A 169 -1.37 -10.56 13.47
N THR A 170 -0.08 -10.83 13.39
CA THR A 170 0.53 -11.54 12.26
C THR A 170 0.15 -13.03 12.27
N ILE A 171 -0.15 -13.59 11.10
CA ILE A 171 -0.60 -14.98 10.95
C ILE A 171 0.52 -15.85 10.37
N ASP A 172 1.18 -16.60 11.25
CA ASP A 172 2.39 -17.42 10.99
C ASP A 172 2.17 -18.73 10.27
N ASN A 173 0.92 -19.05 9.99
CA ASN A 173 0.54 -20.37 9.57
C ASN A 173 -0.50 -20.27 8.46
N LYS A 174 -0.13 -20.79 7.28
CA LYS A 174 -1.00 -20.84 6.11
C LYS A 174 -2.36 -21.50 6.38
N ASP A 175 -2.39 -22.57 7.19
CA ASP A 175 -3.64 -23.24 7.58
C ASP A 175 -4.51 -22.35 8.49
N LYS A 176 -3.91 -21.56 9.39
CA LYS A 176 -4.64 -20.57 10.20
C LYS A 176 -5.18 -19.43 9.33
N ALA A 177 -4.39 -18.93 8.39
CA ALA A 177 -4.81 -17.88 7.47
C ALA A 177 -5.95 -18.34 6.56
N GLU A 178 -5.85 -19.55 5.98
CA GLU A 178 -6.91 -20.12 5.16
C GLU A 178 -8.20 -20.35 5.96
N LYS A 179 -8.08 -20.80 7.22
CA LYS A 179 -9.23 -20.93 8.12
C LYS A 179 -9.84 -19.59 8.51
N LEU A 180 -9.03 -18.56 8.73
CA LEU A 180 -9.51 -17.21 8.99
C LEU A 180 -10.30 -16.68 7.80
N LEU A 181 -9.76 -16.77 6.58
CA LEU A 181 -10.44 -16.29 5.37
C LEU A 181 -11.77 -17.01 5.19
N LYS A 182 -11.77 -18.35 5.27
CA LYS A 182 -13.00 -19.14 5.17
C LYS A 182 -14.01 -18.85 6.29
N LEU A 183 -13.54 -18.46 7.48
CA LEU A 183 -14.39 -18.01 8.57
C LEU A 183 -15.05 -16.68 8.24
N VAL A 184 -14.27 -15.71 7.78
CA VAL A 184 -14.78 -14.39 7.38
C VAL A 184 -15.78 -14.55 6.23
N ASP A 185 -15.43 -15.28 5.17
CA ASP A 185 -16.32 -15.56 4.04
C ASP A 185 -17.65 -16.17 4.51
N LEU A 186 -17.60 -17.20 5.36
CA LEU A 186 -18.81 -17.85 5.87
C LEU A 186 -19.67 -16.93 6.76
N LEU A 187 -19.04 -16.02 7.50
CA LEU A 187 -19.75 -15.03 8.29
C LEU A 187 -20.42 -13.99 7.40
N GLU A 188 -19.74 -13.51 6.36
CA GLU A 188 -20.27 -12.54 5.39
C GLU A 188 -21.41 -13.10 4.52
N GLU A 189 -21.42 -14.43 4.30
CA GLU A 189 -22.52 -15.15 3.65
C GLU A 189 -23.80 -15.24 4.50
N SER A 190 -23.76 -14.96 5.81
CA SER A 190 -24.96 -14.98 6.66
C SER A 190 -25.87 -13.78 6.37
N ASP A 191 -27.17 -14.05 6.21
CA ASP A 191 -28.20 -13.03 6.00
C ASP A 191 -28.34 -12.05 7.18
N ASP A 192 -28.00 -12.50 8.40
CA ASP A 192 -28.07 -11.70 9.62
C ASP A 192 -26.82 -10.82 9.81
N VAL A 193 -25.65 -11.23 9.30
CA VAL A 193 -24.37 -10.52 9.48
C VAL A 193 -24.27 -9.33 8.53
N GLN A 194 -23.91 -8.18 9.09
CA GLN A 194 -23.72 -6.93 8.36
C GLN A 194 -22.24 -6.65 8.10
N ASN A 195 -21.40 -6.79 9.13
CA ASN A 195 -19.97 -6.50 9.04
C ASN A 195 -19.14 -7.51 9.82
N VAL A 196 -17.93 -7.79 9.34
CA VAL A 196 -16.92 -8.61 10.01
C VAL A 196 -15.61 -7.84 10.05
N PHE A 197 -15.09 -7.60 11.25
CA PHE A 197 -13.82 -6.90 11.47
C PHE A 197 -12.82 -7.86 12.11
N ALA A 198 -11.63 -7.98 11.54
CA ALA A 198 -10.59 -8.87 12.04
C ALA A 198 -9.27 -8.13 12.22
N ALA A 199 -8.61 -8.35 13.35
CA ALA A 199 -7.29 -7.75 13.68
C ALA A 199 -6.12 -8.29 12.83
N GLY A 200 -6.40 -8.93 11.68
CA GLY A 200 -5.41 -9.50 10.75
C GLY A 200 -5.49 -8.94 9.32
N ASN A 201 -6.41 -8.01 9.01
CA ASN A 201 -6.59 -7.50 7.65
C ASN A 201 -5.75 -6.24 7.40
N GLY A 202 -4.50 -6.44 6.98
CA GLY A 202 -3.64 -5.39 6.43
C GLY A 202 -2.50 -5.99 5.63
N HIS A 203 -2.76 -6.54 4.44
CA HIS A 203 -1.69 -7.22 3.70
C HIS A 203 -1.82 -7.17 2.16
N ARG A 204 -1.04 -6.29 1.49
CA ARG A 204 -0.86 -6.36 0.01
C ARG A 204 -0.21 -7.70 -0.43
N MET A 205 0.53 -8.39 0.45
CA MET A 205 1.24 -9.66 0.18
C MET A 205 0.73 -10.88 0.98
N ASP A 206 -0.15 -10.67 1.97
CA ASP A 206 -0.77 -11.68 2.84
C ASP A 206 0.25 -12.72 3.38
N SER A 207 1.31 -12.29 4.09
CA SER A 207 2.39 -13.18 4.53
C SER A 207 3.29 -12.57 5.61
N GLU A 208 3.73 -13.38 6.56
CA GLU A 208 4.74 -13.01 7.58
C GLU A 208 6.15 -12.91 7.02
N LEU A 209 6.39 -13.59 5.90
CA LEU A 209 7.66 -13.55 5.23
C LEU A 209 7.81 -12.12 4.69
N PRO A 210 8.91 -11.39 5.02
CA PRO A 210 9.12 -10.06 4.47
C PRO A 210 8.97 -10.09 2.95
N LYS A 211 8.37 -9.06 2.34
CA LYS A 211 8.04 -9.02 0.91
C LYS A 211 9.13 -9.60 0.02
N VAL A 212 10.37 -9.11 0.19
CA VAL A 212 11.55 -9.50 -0.59
C VAL A 212 12.02 -10.95 -0.40
N MET A 213 11.51 -11.64 0.63
CA MET A 213 11.82 -13.03 0.92
C MET A 213 10.85 -14.01 0.25
N HIS A 214 9.74 -13.54 -0.33
CA HIS A 214 8.88 -14.38 -1.15
C HIS A 214 9.61 -14.97 -2.36
N GLU A 215 9.22 -16.18 -2.74
CA GLU A 215 9.88 -16.89 -3.82
C GLU A 215 9.32 -16.56 -5.21
N VAL A 216 10.24 -16.37 -6.15
CA VAL A 216 9.97 -16.41 -7.59
C VAL A 216 10.85 -17.51 -8.17
N GLY A 217 10.28 -18.48 -8.88
CA GLY A 217 10.99 -19.64 -9.42
C GLY A 217 11.86 -20.37 -8.38
N GLY A 218 11.34 -20.61 -7.18
CA GLY A 218 12.03 -21.36 -6.12
C GLY A 218 13.19 -20.64 -5.44
N LYS A 219 13.33 -19.32 -5.61
CA LYS A 219 14.34 -18.49 -4.94
C LYS A 219 13.71 -17.21 -4.41
N ALA A 220 14.15 -16.74 -3.25
CA ALA A 220 13.70 -15.46 -2.70
C ALA A 220 13.96 -14.31 -3.69
N MET A 221 13.07 -13.31 -3.74
CA MET A 221 13.24 -12.17 -4.66
C MET A 221 14.59 -11.49 -4.48
N ILE A 222 14.98 -11.23 -3.23
CA ILE A 222 16.27 -10.64 -2.90
C ILE A 222 17.45 -11.51 -3.34
N GLU A 223 17.34 -12.84 -3.26
CA GLU A 223 18.40 -13.76 -3.71
C GLU A 223 18.63 -13.61 -5.22
N ARG A 224 17.55 -13.47 -6.00
CA ARG A 224 17.66 -13.27 -7.45
C ARG A 224 18.34 -11.96 -7.80
N VAL A 225 17.94 -10.88 -7.12
CA VAL A 225 18.55 -9.55 -7.32
C VAL A 225 20.05 -9.60 -6.97
N LEU A 226 20.41 -10.22 -5.84
CA LEU A 226 21.81 -10.39 -5.43
C LEU A 226 22.60 -11.25 -6.42
N ALA A 227 22.05 -12.36 -6.90
CA ALA A 227 22.71 -13.23 -7.88
C ALA A 227 22.96 -12.49 -9.21
N ASN A 228 21.99 -11.71 -9.68
CA ASN A 228 22.13 -10.93 -10.90
C ASN A 228 23.14 -9.80 -10.74
N ALA A 229 23.18 -9.12 -9.58
CA ALA A 229 24.21 -8.14 -9.27
C ALA A 229 25.61 -8.78 -9.17
N GLN A 230 25.73 -9.96 -8.55
CA GLN A 230 27.00 -10.67 -8.36
C GLN A 230 27.62 -11.14 -9.68
N SER A 231 26.80 -11.37 -10.71
CA SER A 231 27.31 -11.67 -12.05
C SER A 231 28.03 -10.48 -12.72
N ILE A 232 27.90 -9.28 -12.16
CA ILE A 232 28.48 -8.03 -12.67
C ILE A 232 29.59 -7.52 -11.75
N THR A 233 29.41 -7.59 -10.43
CA THR A 233 30.34 -7.03 -9.45
C THR A 233 30.35 -7.82 -8.14
N ASP A 234 31.51 -7.89 -7.51
CA ASP A 234 31.66 -8.42 -6.14
C ASP A 234 31.46 -7.33 -5.05
N ASP A 235 31.31 -6.06 -5.44
CA ASP A 235 31.14 -4.93 -4.52
C ASP A 235 29.67 -4.57 -4.35
N ILE A 236 28.97 -5.39 -3.55
CA ILE A 236 27.53 -5.24 -3.30
C ILE A 236 27.32 -4.74 -1.88
N ILE A 237 26.43 -3.74 -1.73
CA ILE A 237 25.97 -3.23 -0.44
C ILE A 237 24.48 -3.50 -0.32
N LEU A 238 24.08 -4.24 0.71
CA LEU A 238 22.69 -4.52 1.05
C LEU A 238 22.26 -3.64 2.22
N VAL A 239 21.37 -2.68 1.94
CA VAL A 239 20.70 -1.89 2.96
C VAL A 239 19.44 -2.62 3.39
N HIS A 240 19.25 -2.80 4.70
CA HIS A 240 18.12 -3.56 5.22
C HIS A 240 17.54 -2.94 6.50
N SER A 241 16.28 -3.25 6.80
CA SER A 241 15.65 -2.92 8.08
C SER A 241 16.03 -3.94 9.17
N PRO A 242 15.85 -3.61 10.47
CA PRO A 242 16.04 -4.57 11.55
C PRO A 242 15.20 -5.84 11.40
N GLN A 243 13.98 -5.71 10.87
CA GLN A 243 13.04 -6.83 10.70
C GLN A 243 13.49 -7.83 9.62
N LEU A 244 14.20 -7.35 8.60
CA LEU A 244 14.69 -8.21 7.52
C LEU A 244 15.96 -8.97 7.94
N GLU A 245 16.75 -8.44 8.88
CA GLU A 245 18.07 -8.96 9.26
C GLU A 245 18.12 -10.47 9.53
N PRO A 246 17.18 -11.08 10.30
CA PRO A 246 17.20 -12.51 10.58
C PRO A 246 17.16 -13.39 9.32
N TYR A 247 16.50 -12.92 8.26
CA TYR A 247 16.23 -13.68 7.03
C TYR A 247 17.38 -13.62 6.02
N ILE A 248 18.24 -12.60 6.12
CA ILE A 248 19.26 -12.31 5.10
C ILE A 248 20.68 -12.67 5.55
N THR A 249 20.88 -13.13 6.79
CA THR A 249 22.22 -13.38 7.36
C THR A 249 23.13 -14.28 6.50
N SER A 250 22.55 -15.22 5.74
CA SER A 250 23.28 -16.09 4.81
C SER A 250 24.00 -15.32 3.69
N TYR A 251 23.50 -14.15 3.30
CA TYR A 251 24.06 -13.32 2.22
C TYR A 251 25.26 -12.47 2.66
N ARG A 252 25.64 -12.46 3.94
CA ARG A 252 26.82 -11.71 4.43
C ARG A 252 28.14 -12.12 3.77
N SER A 253 28.18 -13.32 3.18
CA SER A 253 29.35 -13.82 2.44
C SER A 253 29.52 -13.15 1.06
N ILE A 254 28.46 -12.56 0.50
CA ILE A 254 28.43 -12.03 -0.87
C ILE A 254 28.15 -10.52 -0.93
N CYS A 255 27.73 -9.88 0.17
CA CYS A 255 27.54 -8.43 0.21
C CYS A 255 27.81 -7.84 1.60
N LYS A 256 28.14 -6.54 1.61
CA LYS A 256 28.30 -5.72 2.83
C LYS A 256 26.92 -5.29 3.33
N PHE A 257 26.67 -5.39 4.63
CA PHE A 257 25.37 -5.04 5.20
C PHE A 257 25.38 -3.65 5.80
N VAL A 258 24.29 -2.92 5.59
CA VAL A 258 24.04 -1.61 6.19
C VAL A 258 22.64 -1.63 6.80
N LEU A 259 22.56 -1.40 8.11
CA LEU A 259 21.29 -1.30 8.80
C LEU A 259 20.67 0.09 8.58
N GLN A 260 19.42 0.12 8.13
CA GLN A 260 18.56 1.28 8.15
C GLN A 260 17.60 1.17 9.34
N PRO A 261 17.86 1.88 10.46
CA PRO A 261 17.11 1.69 11.70
C PRO A 261 15.67 2.25 11.66
N ARG A 262 15.37 3.16 10.72
CA ARG A 262 14.06 3.79 10.54
C ARG A 262 13.69 3.88 9.06
N PRO A 263 12.41 3.74 8.68
CA PRO A 263 11.96 3.85 7.30
C PRO A 263 11.90 5.33 6.88
N VAL A 264 13.05 5.89 6.50
CA VAL A 264 13.17 7.30 6.05
C VAL A 264 13.13 7.41 4.52
N GLY A 265 12.56 6.41 3.85
CA GLY A 265 12.51 6.30 2.39
C GLY A 265 13.83 5.85 1.74
N THR A 266 13.78 5.79 0.40
CA THR A 266 14.84 5.21 -0.45
C THR A 266 16.08 6.09 -0.54
N ALA A 267 15.92 7.42 -0.45
CA ALA A 267 17.06 8.34 -0.35
C ALA A 267 17.86 8.10 0.94
N GLY A 268 17.17 7.92 2.07
CA GLY A 268 17.82 7.64 3.36
C GLY A 268 18.49 6.27 3.40
N ALA A 269 17.93 5.26 2.71
CA ALA A 269 18.56 3.95 2.56
C ALA A 269 19.93 4.07 1.88
N VAL A 270 20.00 4.77 0.74
CA VAL A 270 21.27 5.01 0.03
C VAL A 270 22.23 5.86 0.85
N TYR A 271 21.70 6.83 1.62
CA TYR A 271 22.53 7.70 2.47
C TYR A 271 23.24 6.92 3.57
N ASN A 272 22.57 5.96 4.21
CA ASN A 272 23.19 5.09 5.22
C ASN A 272 24.33 4.23 4.65
N ALA A 273 24.33 3.96 3.34
CA ALA A 273 25.38 3.21 2.66
C ALA A 273 26.52 4.07 2.11
N LEU A 274 26.40 5.40 2.18
CA LEU A 274 27.27 6.34 1.46
C LEU A 274 28.75 6.21 1.84
N ASP A 275 29.06 5.86 3.08
CA ASP A 275 30.43 5.66 3.56
C ASP A 275 31.12 4.42 2.98
N LEU A 276 30.34 3.46 2.47
CA LEU A 276 30.85 2.23 1.86
C LEU A 276 31.00 2.31 0.34
N VAL A 277 30.49 3.38 -0.29
CA VAL A 277 30.57 3.60 -1.74
C VAL A 277 32.02 3.89 -2.15
N ASP A 278 32.52 3.16 -3.15
CA ASP A 278 33.84 3.43 -3.76
C ASP A 278 33.75 4.59 -4.75
N ASP A 279 34.56 5.63 -4.54
CA ASP A 279 34.57 6.84 -5.36
C ASP A 279 35.09 6.61 -6.80
N ASN A 280 35.68 5.45 -7.07
CA ASN A 280 36.20 5.11 -8.40
C ASN A 280 35.24 4.21 -9.20
N LYS A 281 34.09 3.80 -8.62
CA LYS A 281 33.14 2.89 -9.25
C LYS A 281 31.81 3.57 -9.51
N ILE A 282 31.18 3.24 -10.63
CA ILE A 282 29.78 3.60 -10.89
C ILE A 282 28.91 2.81 -9.92
N VAL A 283 27.92 3.47 -9.35
CA VAL A 283 26.97 2.87 -8.41
C VAL A 283 25.65 2.62 -9.13
N SER A 284 25.11 1.40 -9.03
CA SER A 284 23.73 1.11 -9.41
C SER A 284 22.90 0.84 -8.15
N VAL A 285 21.73 1.46 -8.07
CA VAL A 285 20.76 1.25 -6.97
C VAL A 285 19.63 0.38 -7.50
N LEU A 286 19.49 -0.81 -6.91
CA LEU A 286 18.46 -1.80 -7.21
C LEU A 286 17.52 -1.97 -6.01
N TYR A 287 16.34 -2.53 -6.23
CA TYR A 287 15.37 -2.83 -5.18
C TYR A 287 15.21 -4.35 -5.02
N GLY A 288 15.08 -4.81 -3.77
CA GLY A 288 15.03 -6.24 -3.44
C GLY A 288 13.77 -6.95 -3.90
N ASP A 289 12.76 -6.20 -4.35
CA ASP A 289 11.47 -6.67 -4.85
C ASP A 289 11.37 -6.66 -6.39
N ASN A 290 12.48 -6.47 -7.11
CA ASN A 290 12.54 -6.55 -8.58
C ASN A 290 13.24 -7.85 -9.04
N PRO A 291 12.67 -9.05 -8.77
CA PRO A 291 13.35 -10.33 -8.97
C PRO A 291 13.61 -10.70 -10.44
N LEU A 292 12.99 -10.00 -11.38
CA LEU A 292 13.09 -10.25 -12.82
C LEU A 292 14.20 -9.44 -13.49
N ILE A 293 14.83 -8.49 -12.79
CA ILE A 293 15.90 -7.67 -13.36
C ILE A 293 17.06 -8.56 -13.79
N THR A 294 17.59 -8.36 -14.99
CA THR A 294 18.65 -9.22 -15.54
C THR A 294 20.01 -8.52 -15.53
N PRO A 295 21.13 -9.28 -15.56
CA PRO A 295 22.46 -8.70 -15.68
C PRO A 295 22.64 -7.82 -16.92
N GLN A 296 21.97 -8.17 -18.02
CA GLN A 296 22.00 -7.40 -19.25
C GLN A 296 21.40 -6.01 -19.03
N ILE A 297 20.22 -5.92 -18.41
CA ILE A 297 19.54 -4.64 -18.16
C ILE A 297 20.38 -3.73 -17.25
N ILE A 298 21.01 -4.31 -16.21
CA ILE A 298 21.89 -3.54 -15.31
C ILE A 298 23.11 -3.02 -16.09
N ASN A 299 23.76 -3.86 -16.89
CA ASN A 299 24.89 -3.45 -17.73
C ASN A 299 24.49 -2.40 -18.78
N ASP A 300 23.30 -2.51 -19.37
CA ASP A 300 22.79 -1.53 -20.32
C ASP A 300 22.64 -0.16 -19.66
N LEU A 301 22.14 -0.11 -18.42
CA LEU A 301 22.05 1.13 -17.65
C LEU A 301 23.43 1.73 -17.33
N LEU A 302 24.39 0.89 -16.89
CA LEU A 302 25.76 1.34 -16.60
C LEU A 302 26.45 1.86 -17.86
N ASN A 303 26.33 1.13 -18.97
CA ASN A 303 26.85 1.53 -20.28
C ASN A 303 26.19 2.80 -20.78
N HIS A 304 24.88 2.96 -20.59
CA HIS A 304 24.17 4.17 -20.95
C HIS A 304 24.70 5.38 -20.18
N LEU A 305 24.92 5.27 -18.87
CA LEU A 305 25.52 6.33 -18.07
C LEU A 305 26.92 6.74 -18.58
N MET A 306 27.75 5.77 -18.96
CA MET A 306 29.09 6.02 -19.50
C MET A 306 29.05 6.67 -20.89
N THR A 307 28.27 6.10 -21.82
CA THR A 307 28.22 6.53 -23.22
C THR A 307 27.59 7.91 -23.40
N THR A 308 26.60 8.24 -22.57
CA THR A 308 26.01 9.58 -22.53
C THR A 308 26.84 10.59 -21.75
N ASN A 309 27.88 10.13 -21.04
CA ASN A 309 28.66 10.90 -20.07
C ASN A 309 27.81 11.54 -18.94
N SER A 310 26.61 11.01 -18.71
CA SER A 310 25.73 11.47 -17.63
C SER A 310 26.36 11.24 -16.26
N SER A 311 26.06 12.14 -15.34
CA SER A 311 26.39 12.01 -13.92
C SER A 311 25.40 11.10 -13.19
N LEU A 312 24.18 10.97 -13.72
CA LEU A 312 23.09 10.13 -13.23
C LEU A 312 22.27 9.60 -14.41
N ALA A 313 21.87 8.33 -14.37
CA ALA A 313 20.95 7.74 -15.33
C ALA A 313 19.81 7.00 -14.62
N THR A 314 18.57 7.16 -15.09
CA THR A 314 17.39 6.44 -14.57
C THR A 314 16.92 5.40 -15.57
N LEU A 315 16.70 4.16 -15.12
CA LEU A 315 16.07 3.13 -15.95
C LEU A 315 14.55 3.35 -15.98
N CYS A 316 13.98 3.32 -17.18
CA CYS A 316 12.58 3.59 -17.45
C CYS A 316 11.98 2.46 -18.29
N PHE A 317 10.66 2.43 -18.35
CA PHE A 317 9.91 1.49 -19.19
C PHE A 317 8.68 2.19 -19.75
N GLU A 318 8.10 1.68 -20.83
CA GLU A 318 6.89 2.23 -21.43
C GLU A 318 5.67 1.36 -21.13
N ARG A 319 4.52 1.97 -20.84
CA ARG A 319 3.25 1.25 -20.73
C ARG A 319 2.11 2.02 -21.36
N GLU A 320 1.25 1.29 -22.07
CA GLU A 320 -0.02 1.82 -22.57
C GLU A 320 -0.92 2.31 -21.43
N ASN A 321 -0.98 1.55 -20.33
CA ASN A 321 -1.58 1.99 -19.07
C ASN A 321 -0.50 2.12 -17.98
N PRO A 322 0.00 3.35 -17.75
CA PRO A 322 1.14 3.59 -16.87
C PRO A 322 0.82 3.50 -15.36
N ALA A 323 -0.43 3.20 -14.96
CA ALA A 323 -0.83 2.99 -13.57
C ALA A 323 -0.24 4.07 -12.61
N GLU A 324 0.16 3.66 -11.40
CA GLU A 324 0.66 4.56 -10.34
C GLU A 324 2.18 4.82 -10.38
N TYR A 325 2.87 4.49 -11.47
CA TYR A 325 4.31 4.70 -11.57
C TYR A 325 4.69 6.20 -11.67
N GLY A 326 5.89 6.59 -11.21
CA GLY A 326 6.40 7.93 -11.51
C GLY A 326 6.55 8.16 -13.02
N ARG A 327 6.34 9.38 -13.51
CA ARG A 327 6.42 9.76 -14.92
C ARG A 327 7.72 10.48 -15.22
N ILE A 328 8.29 10.19 -16.39
CA ILE A 328 9.51 10.85 -16.87
C ILE A 328 9.12 12.10 -17.63
N ILE A 329 9.49 13.27 -17.09
CA ILE A 329 9.24 14.56 -17.73
C ILE A 329 10.44 14.93 -18.59
N THR A 330 10.18 15.15 -19.88
CA THR A 330 11.17 15.61 -20.85
C THR A 330 10.83 17.00 -21.40
N ASP A 331 11.84 17.71 -21.89
CA ASP A 331 11.61 18.91 -22.69
C ASP A 331 11.12 18.52 -24.12
N PRO A 332 10.72 19.49 -24.96
CA PRO A 332 10.29 19.21 -26.34
C PRO A 332 11.36 18.59 -27.26
N LEU A 333 12.64 18.60 -26.83
CA LEU A 333 13.74 17.96 -27.54
C LEU A 333 14.02 16.54 -27.01
N GLY A 334 13.25 16.07 -26.02
CA GLY A 334 13.40 14.76 -25.39
C GLY A 334 14.42 14.72 -24.26
N ASN A 335 14.96 15.86 -23.81
CA ASN A 335 15.94 15.86 -22.73
C ASN A 335 15.25 15.64 -21.38
N PHE A 336 15.87 14.80 -20.54
CA PHE A 336 15.36 14.52 -19.19
C PHE A 336 15.39 15.78 -18.30
N ILE A 337 14.22 16.09 -17.70
CA ILE A 337 14.06 17.20 -16.76
C ILE A 337 13.97 16.66 -15.33
N LYS A 338 12.93 15.89 -15.04
CA LYS A 338 12.60 15.41 -13.69
C LYS A 338 11.72 14.16 -13.73
N ILE A 339 11.60 13.52 -12.57
CA ILE A 339 10.60 12.47 -12.32
C ILE A 339 9.48 13.13 -11.53
N VAL A 340 8.24 12.91 -11.93
CA VAL A 340 7.07 13.29 -11.13
C VAL A 340 6.36 12.03 -10.67
N GLU A 341 6.26 11.83 -9.36
CA GLU A 341 5.52 10.69 -8.81
C GLU A 341 4.04 10.80 -9.21
N PHE A 342 3.37 9.66 -9.42
CA PHE A 342 1.96 9.64 -9.85
C PHE A 342 1.04 10.51 -8.97
N LYS A 343 1.29 10.49 -7.65
CA LYS A 343 0.58 11.28 -6.63
C LYS A 343 0.69 12.81 -6.84
N ASN A 344 1.79 13.25 -7.47
CA ASN A 344 2.13 14.66 -7.69
C ASN A 344 1.97 15.11 -9.15
N ALA A 345 1.63 14.18 -10.06
CA ALA A 345 1.54 14.44 -11.48
C ALA A 345 0.24 15.15 -11.87
N THR A 346 0.29 16.13 -12.78
CA THR A 346 -0.91 16.71 -13.40
C THR A 346 -1.64 15.67 -14.25
N ASN A 347 -2.90 15.94 -14.64
CA ASN A 347 -3.63 15.02 -15.52
C ASN A 347 -2.93 14.82 -16.88
N GLU A 348 -2.24 15.84 -17.40
CA GLU A 348 -1.43 15.72 -18.62
C GLU A 348 -0.18 14.87 -18.37
N GLU A 349 0.51 15.10 -17.26
CA GLU A 349 1.69 14.32 -16.88
C GLU A 349 1.33 12.84 -16.62
N LYS A 350 0.18 12.55 -15.99
CA LYS A 350 -0.33 11.18 -15.77
C LYS A 350 -0.53 10.41 -17.07
N ALA A 351 -0.79 11.08 -18.19
CA ALA A 351 -0.95 10.46 -19.50
C ALA A 351 0.39 10.09 -20.18
N ILE A 352 1.53 10.54 -19.64
CA ILE A 352 2.85 10.15 -20.12
C ILE A 352 3.02 8.64 -19.89
N LYS A 353 3.43 7.93 -20.96
CA LYS A 353 3.59 6.47 -20.95
C LYS A 353 4.95 6.00 -20.44
N ILE A 354 5.94 6.89 -20.44
CA ILE A 354 7.29 6.60 -19.96
C ILE A 354 7.31 6.68 -18.43
N CYS A 355 7.51 5.53 -17.81
CA CYS A 355 7.44 5.32 -16.39
C CYS A 355 8.83 5.14 -15.77
N ASN A 356 8.97 5.62 -14.54
CA ASN A 356 10.14 5.42 -13.70
C ASN A 356 10.12 4.01 -13.08
N SER A 357 11.22 3.26 -13.23
CA SER A 357 11.40 1.97 -12.55
C SER A 357 11.93 2.10 -11.11
N GLY A 358 12.41 3.29 -10.74
CA GLY A 358 13.14 3.56 -9.51
C GLY A 358 14.61 3.16 -9.58
N ILE A 359 15.02 2.27 -10.50
CA ILE A 359 16.39 1.79 -10.68
C ILE A 359 17.24 2.88 -11.32
N MET A 360 18.39 3.18 -10.71
CA MET A 360 19.23 4.32 -11.10
C MET A 360 20.71 3.95 -11.07
N ALA A 361 21.50 4.61 -11.90
CA ALA A 361 22.97 4.55 -11.88
C ALA A 361 23.55 5.94 -11.65
N PHE A 362 24.69 6.00 -10.96
CA PHE A 362 25.30 7.25 -10.50
C PHE A 362 26.82 7.21 -10.65
N LYS A 363 27.40 8.36 -11.03
CA LYS A 363 28.77 8.68 -10.63
C LYS A 363 28.78 8.90 -9.11
N PRO A 364 29.71 8.30 -8.34
CA PRO A 364 29.64 8.27 -6.88
C PRO A 364 29.68 9.68 -6.25
N ALA A 365 30.38 10.63 -6.88
CA ALA A 365 30.42 12.03 -6.46
C ALA A 365 29.04 12.70 -6.36
N ILE A 366 28.07 12.27 -7.18
CA ILE A 366 26.70 12.82 -7.20
C ILE A 366 25.95 12.44 -5.92
N LEU A 367 26.08 11.19 -5.48
CA LEU A 367 25.49 10.72 -4.24
C LEU A 367 26.03 11.53 -3.06
N ARG A 368 27.36 11.68 -2.95
CA ARG A 368 27.97 12.44 -1.84
C ARG A 368 27.57 13.91 -1.84
N LYS A 369 27.50 14.54 -3.01
CA LYS A 369 27.26 15.97 -3.14
C LYS A 369 25.81 16.35 -2.93
N TYR A 370 24.85 15.55 -3.41
CA TYR A 370 23.45 15.96 -3.49
C TYR A 370 22.51 15.17 -2.57
N LEU A 371 22.83 13.94 -2.18
CA LEU A 371 21.98 13.19 -1.25
C LEU A 371 21.80 13.87 0.12
N PRO A 372 22.83 14.51 0.73
CA PRO A 372 22.61 15.32 1.93
C PRO A 372 21.64 16.49 1.70
N LEU A 373 21.64 17.10 0.52
CA LEU A 373 20.74 18.22 0.19
C LEU A 373 19.30 17.73 0.00
N VAL A 374 19.11 16.56 -0.63
CA VAL A 374 17.81 15.89 -0.72
C VAL A 374 17.22 15.71 0.68
N LEU A 375 17.99 15.15 1.62
CA LEU A 375 17.51 14.92 2.98
C LEU A 375 17.26 16.22 3.76
N GLN A 376 18.05 17.27 3.54
CA GLN A 376 17.86 18.57 4.20
C GLN A 376 16.58 19.31 3.74
N GLN A 377 16.15 19.12 2.50
CA GLN A 377 14.90 19.70 1.99
C GLN A 377 13.64 19.05 2.59
N HIS A 378 13.80 17.90 3.26
CA HIS A 378 12.74 17.15 3.92
C HIS A 378 13.11 16.88 5.39
N PRO A 379 13.17 17.92 6.26
CA PRO A 379 13.69 17.80 7.63
C PRO A 379 12.78 17.00 8.57
N ASN A 380 11.53 16.74 8.18
CA ASN A 380 10.59 15.94 8.96
C ASN A 380 10.99 14.46 8.94
N GLN A 381 11.56 13.96 10.04
CA GLN A 381 12.01 12.56 10.20
C GLN A 381 10.91 11.49 10.11
N LEU A 382 9.64 11.91 9.96
CA LEU A 382 8.48 11.04 9.79
C LEU A 382 8.07 10.87 8.31
N GLN A 383 8.63 11.67 7.39
CA GLN A 383 8.31 11.61 5.97
C GLN A 383 9.34 10.75 5.22
N GLU A 384 8.87 9.76 4.46
CA GLU A 384 9.74 8.99 3.56
C GLU A 384 10.24 9.87 2.41
N VAL A 385 11.55 9.88 2.17
CA VAL A 385 12.16 10.66 1.09
C VAL A 385 12.56 9.74 -0.05
N TYR A 386 11.99 9.96 -1.23
CA TYR A 386 12.31 9.19 -2.43
C TYR A 386 13.67 9.60 -3.01
N LEU A 387 14.46 8.60 -3.42
CA LEU A 387 15.71 8.81 -4.14
C LEU A 387 15.51 9.57 -5.46
N THR A 388 14.34 9.44 -6.09
CA THR A 388 13.99 10.09 -7.37
C THR A 388 14.13 11.61 -7.32
N THR A 389 13.94 12.23 -6.16
CA THR A 389 14.13 13.67 -5.92
C THR A 389 15.55 14.14 -6.23
N ILE A 390 16.56 13.27 -6.18
CA ILE A 390 17.95 13.62 -6.50
C ILE A 390 18.14 14.05 -7.97
N VAL A 391 17.25 13.62 -8.89
CA VAL A 391 17.34 13.96 -10.31
C VAL A 391 17.22 15.47 -10.51
N GLU A 392 16.18 16.07 -9.93
CA GLU A 392 15.90 17.50 -10.08
C GLU A 392 17.00 18.35 -9.44
N ILE A 393 17.48 17.96 -8.25
CA ILE A 393 18.61 18.64 -7.61
C ILE A 393 19.86 18.56 -8.48
N THR A 394 20.19 17.37 -8.98
CA THR A 394 21.37 17.15 -9.84
C THR A 394 21.30 18.01 -11.10
N LYS A 395 20.14 18.00 -11.78
CA LYS A 395 19.89 18.84 -12.97
C LYS A 395 20.00 20.34 -12.67
N SER A 396 19.40 20.80 -11.57
CA SER A 396 19.41 22.22 -11.17
C SER A 396 20.82 22.78 -10.93
N LYS A 397 21.78 21.89 -10.64
CA LYS A 397 23.19 22.22 -10.45
C LYS A 397 24.02 22.14 -11.73
N GLY A 398 23.38 21.93 -12.88
CA GLY A 398 24.02 21.91 -14.20
C GLY A 398 24.67 20.57 -14.55
N GLU A 399 24.43 19.53 -13.78
CA GLU A 399 24.95 18.19 -14.06
C GLU A 399 24.14 17.52 -15.16
N GLN A 400 24.80 16.68 -15.95
CA GLN A 400 24.14 15.91 -16.99
C GLN A 400 23.38 14.73 -16.37
N VAL A 401 22.08 14.65 -16.66
CA VAL A 401 21.21 13.53 -16.26
C VAL A 401 20.56 12.94 -17.51
N SER A 402 20.37 11.63 -17.54
CA SER A 402 19.69 10.94 -18.64
C SER A 402 18.74 9.85 -18.14
N TYR A 403 17.95 9.30 -19.06
CA TYR A 403 17.16 8.11 -18.80
C TYR A 403 17.40 7.07 -19.90
N LEU A 404 17.30 5.79 -19.53
CA LEU A 404 17.36 4.66 -20.46
C LEU A 404 15.98 4.01 -20.52
N LEU A 405 15.38 3.95 -21.71
CA LEU A 405 14.15 3.17 -21.92
C LEU A 405 14.50 1.69 -22.14
N SER A 406 14.10 0.84 -21.19
CA SER A 406 14.22 -0.61 -21.29
C SER A 406 13.45 -1.12 -22.51
N GLN A 407 14.00 -2.13 -23.20
CA GLN A 407 13.26 -2.86 -24.24
C GLN A 407 12.49 -4.06 -23.67
N ALA A 408 12.62 -4.29 -22.36
CA ALA A 408 12.02 -5.42 -21.65
C ALA A 408 11.26 -4.90 -20.41
N ASP A 409 10.16 -4.18 -20.65
CA ASP A 409 9.39 -3.45 -19.64
C ASP A 409 8.96 -4.33 -18.46
N ASN A 410 8.63 -5.59 -18.71
CA ASN A 410 8.13 -6.52 -17.69
C ASN A 410 9.22 -6.97 -16.71
N LEU A 411 10.49 -6.85 -17.09
CA LEU A 411 11.62 -7.36 -16.30
C LEU A 411 12.14 -6.34 -15.28
N VAL A 412 11.66 -5.09 -15.33
CA VAL A 412 12.16 -4.01 -14.46
C VAL A 412 11.17 -3.63 -13.36
N LEU A 413 10.09 -4.40 -13.19
CA LEU A 413 9.00 -4.09 -12.28
C LEU A 413 9.22 -4.71 -10.90
N GLY A 414 8.82 -3.97 -9.88
CA GLY A 414 8.73 -4.46 -8.51
C GLY A 414 7.47 -5.30 -8.30
N ILE A 415 7.51 -6.18 -7.30
CA ILE A 415 6.36 -7.01 -6.90
C ILE A 415 5.81 -6.50 -5.57
N ASN A 416 4.54 -6.12 -5.58
CA ASN A 416 3.81 -5.56 -4.44
C ASN A 416 2.60 -6.39 -4.05
N THR A 417 2.10 -7.26 -4.93
CA THR A 417 0.93 -8.10 -4.70
C THR A 417 1.20 -9.58 -5.00
N ARG A 418 0.35 -10.47 -4.46
CA ARG A 418 0.38 -11.91 -4.81
C ARG A 418 0.12 -12.18 -6.29
N GLN A 419 -0.73 -11.39 -6.94
CA GLN A 419 -0.99 -11.54 -8.37
C GLN A 419 0.28 -11.26 -9.19
N GLU A 420 0.99 -10.18 -8.88
CA GLU A 420 2.28 -9.85 -9.52
C GLU A 420 3.33 -10.95 -9.24
N LEU A 421 3.31 -11.55 -8.05
CA LEU A 421 4.18 -12.67 -7.69
C LEU A 421 3.91 -13.90 -8.58
N GLU A 422 2.64 -14.23 -8.84
CA GLU A 422 2.27 -15.33 -9.75
C GLU A 422 2.69 -15.06 -11.20
N GLU A 423 2.51 -13.82 -11.67
CA GLU A 423 2.94 -13.38 -13.00
C GLU A 423 4.46 -13.46 -13.17
N ALA A 424 5.22 -13.06 -12.15
CA ALA A 424 6.67 -13.20 -12.15
C ALA A 424 7.13 -14.67 -12.18
N ASN A 425 6.44 -15.55 -11.44
CA ASN A 425 6.71 -16.99 -11.46
C ASN A 425 6.46 -17.60 -12.86
N LYS A 426 5.38 -17.19 -13.54
CA LYS A 426 5.12 -17.61 -14.92
C LYS A 426 6.22 -17.14 -15.88
N THR A 427 6.67 -15.90 -15.71
CA THR A 427 7.76 -15.31 -16.50
C THR A 427 9.06 -16.11 -16.36
N ILE A 428 9.49 -16.40 -15.13
CA ILE A 428 10.70 -17.19 -14.88
C ILE A 428 10.58 -18.60 -15.47
N ALA A 429 9.46 -19.28 -15.26
CA ALA A 429 9.25 -20.61 -15.82
C ALA A 429 9.30 -20.63 -17.36
N HIS A 430 8.87 -19.55 -18.02
CA HIS A 430 9.00 -19.39 -19.46
C HIS A 430 10.46 -19.18 -19.89
N LEU A 431 11.19 -18.28 -19.21
CA LEU A 431 12.60 -18.00 -19.50
C LEU A 431 13.49 -19.25 -19.31
N GLU A 432 13.27 -20.01 -18.25
CA GLU A 432 14.02 -21.24 -17.98
C GLU A 432 13.76 -22.31 -19.05
N LYS A 433 12.56 -22.37 -19.64
CA LYS A 433 12.28 -23.25 -20.79
C LYS A 433 13.00 -22.82 -22.07
N LEU A 434 13.22 -21.52 -22.28
CA LEU A 434 13.93 -21.01 -23.45
C LEU A 434 15.44 -21.23 -23.37
N VAL A 435 16.01 -21.31 -22.16
CA VAL A 435 17.45 -21.58 -21.97
C VAL A 435 17.76 -23.08 -22.03
N ASN A 436 16.80 -23.94 -21.69
CA ASN A 436 16.94 -25.39 -21.69
C ASN A 436 16.54 -26.08 -23.01
N ASN A 437 16.07 -25.32 -24.00
CA ASN A 437 15.85 -25.77 -25.39
C ASN A 437 16.85 -25.07 -26.31
#